data_AF-A0A1S8BHB9-F1
#
_entry.id   AF-A0A1S8BHB9-F1
#
_cell.length_a   1.000
_cell.length_b   1.000
_cell.length_c   1.000
_cell.angle_alpha   90.00
_cell.angle_beta   90.00
_cell.angle_gamma   90.00
#
_symmetry.space_group_name_H-M   'P 1'
#
loop_
_entity.id
_entity.type
_entity.pdbx_description
1 polymer ?
#
loop_
_entity_poly.entity_id
_entity_poly.type
_entity_poly.pdbx_seq_one_letter_code
_entity_poly.pdbx_strand_id
1 'polypeptide(L)'
;MSKNPHWSRQRKVATYIMREAKLNTFYHYPELESIRLLKELVEEPHNYNHALESFISRVTCRLAWGHAEASDELKQRARELLISVSPTGHLANKLPFLMSLPDWISPAKAWERKRQRTERRWFEIMQNQVKEDIAEKRAAPSWMKILLGTWNKWEFSYDLEGAFCVGMHGIAGALTIAAPMQTFCLAMCHYPQYLHILHEELDRVCGDRLPRAEDRPNLPVLRAFIREVMRWRPPVPTGIPHYLIQDDEYNGYHIPAGSVMHPLEWGIARDPELFPDPDTFNPMRWLDPTSPVYREPLTEHPSIINITQFGYGRRLCQGQQVADEDLLIGLGALAWLFDIKKKAPTPEAAPSSPVGSAYLNEKASISNEELSAGVEQERKDSVIGTPSPDDESKVATATEYAAAAAAPETHPLLTRPTETKAPGAWPIKRADAEAHETWEQEQKTAAAAAAAVEASKKAAKKVDPTLDYTHLLIAKPVPFEFSLTVREGMDRRKELVDQLFRQKQDEGEFPAGKEYWKSESKEYGWVGVANSNGLR
;
A
#
# COMPACT_ATOMS: atom_id res chain seq x y z
N MET A 1 18.97 0.02 5.74
CA MET A 1 17.77 0.47 6.49
C MET A 1 17.97 0.27 7.99
N SER A 2 19.01 0.89 8.56
CA SER A 2 19.47 0.63 9.92
C SER A 2 18.62 1.33 10.98
N LYS A 3 18.63 0.78 12.20
CA LYS A 3 18.22 1.49 13.42
C LYS A 3 19.11 2.74 13.53
N ASN A 4 18.60 3.88 13.07
CA ASN A 4 19.30 5.16 13.15
C ASN A 4 18.47 6.18 13.96
N PRO A 5 19.10 7.29 14.42
CA PRO A 5 18.41 8.32 15.19
C PRO A 5 17.22 8.93 14.44
N HIS A 6 17.36 9.15 13.13
CA HIS A 6 16.28 9.68 12.28
C HIS A 6 15.03 8.79 12.32
N TRP A 7 15.16 7.50 12.02
CA TRP A 7 14.03 6.57 12.04
C TRP A 7 13.36 6.52 13.41
N SER A 8 14.14 6.50 14.49
CA SER A 8 13.62 6.46 15.85
C SER A 8 12.81 7.72 16.18
N ARG A 9 13.31 8.89 15.76
CA ARG A 9 12.60 10.18 15.90
C ARG A 9 11.34 10.24 15.04
N GLN A 10 11.45 9.97 13.74
CA GLN A 10 10.32 9.99 12.81
C GLN A 10 9.21 9.03 13.25
N ARG A 11 9.56 7.85 13.78
CA ARG A 11 8.59 6.92 14.35
C ARG A 11 7.92 7.46 15.61
N LYS A 12 8.65 8.12 16.51
CA LYS A 12 8.04 8.77 17.70
C LYS A 12 7.09 9.90 17.29
N VAL A 13 7.47 10.70 16.29
CA VAL A 13 6.62 11.74 15.69
C VAL A 13 5.34 11.10 15.16
N ALA A 14 5.47 10.05 14.33
CA ALA A 14 4.37 9.29 13.77
C ALA A 14 3.40 8.76 14.84
N THR A 15 3.93 8.08 15.87
CA THR A 15 3.12 7.59 16.99
C THR A 15 2.35 8.73 17.65
N TYR A 16 2.98 9.90 17.82
CA TYR A 16 2.35 11.06 18.43
C TYR A 16 1.23 11.63 17.56
N ILE A 17 1.49 11.97 16.29
CA ILE A 17 0.46 12.54 15.40
C ILE A 17 -0.74 11.60 15.22
N MET A 18 -0.50 10.28 15.13
CA MET A 18 -1.54 9.27 14.99
C MET A 18 -2.38 9.15 16.27
N ARG A 19 -1.74 9.20 17.45
CA ARG A 19 -2.44 9.19 18.73
C ARG A 19 -3.32 10.42 18.89
N GLU A 20 -2.79 11.61 18.61
CA GLU A 20 -3.57 12.86 18.71
C GLU A 20 -4.77 12.85 17.75
N ALA A 21 -4.60 12.38 16.51
CA ALA A 21 -5.72 12.21 15.59
C ALA A 21 -6.76 11.22 16.11
N LYS A 22 -6.33 10.05 16.62
CA LYS A 22 -7.23 9.05 17.22
C LYS A 22 -8.02 9.60 18.41
N LEU A 23 -7.40 10.38 19.29
CA LEU A 23 -8.07 10.98 20.45
C LEU A 23 -9.21 11.93 20.05
N ASN A 24 -9.19 12.42 18.82
CA ASN A 24 -10.23 13.28 18.24
C ASN A 24 -11.09 12.51 17.21
N THR A 25 -11.15 11.17 17.30
CA THR A 25 -11.92 10.30 16.40
C THR A 25 -11.60 10.58 14.92
N PHE A 26 -10.32 10.83 14.63
CA PHE A 26 -9.84 11.20 13.28
C PHE A 26 -10.62 12.36 12.65
N TYR A 27 -11.16 13.25 13.49
CA TYR A 27 -11.95 14.43 13.13
C TYR A 27 -13.21 14.10 12.31
N HIS A 28 -13.70 12.87 12.41
CA HIS A 28 -14.81 12.32 11.63
C HIS A 28 -14.65 12.43 10.10
N TYR A 29 -13.40 12.47 9.62
CA TYR A 29 -13.11 12.49 8.19
C TYR A 29 -13.57 11.23 7.45
N PRO A 30 -13.47 10.01 8.03
CA PRO A 30 -14.06 8.83 7.41
C PRO A 30 -15.57 8.97 7.22
N GLU A 31 -16.33 9.45 8.21
CA GLU A 31 -17.78 9.64 8.08
C GLU A 31 -18.11 10.69 7.02
N LEU A 32 -17.37 11.80 7.00
CA LEU A 32 -17.54 12.86 6.01
C LEU A 32 -17.33 12.34 4.58
N GLU A 33 -16.21 11.66 4.32
CA GLU A 33 -15.88 11.16 2.98
C GLU A 33 -16.74 9.95 2.59
N SER A 34 -17.36 9.25 3.54
CA SER A 34 -18.29 8.15 3.25
C SER A 34 -19.54 8.63 2.51
N ILE A 35 -20.01 9.86 2.80
CA ILE A 35 -21.13 10.48 2.08
C ILE A 35 -20.78 10.64 0.60
N ARG A 36 -19.58 11.15 0.32
CA ARG A 36 -19.07 11.32 -1.05
C ARG A 36 -18.86 9.97 -1.75
N LEU A 37 -18.34 8.96 -1.03
CA LEU A 37 -18.22 7.59 -1.54
C LEU A 37 -19.58 7.03 -1.98
N LEU A 38 -20.60 7.11 -1.12
CA LEU A 38 -21.93 6.59 -1.44
C LEU A 38 -22.55 7.35 -2.61
N LYS A 39 -22.39 8.68 -2.66
CA LYS A 39 -22.87 9.51 -3.77
C LYS A 39 -22.25 9.09 -5.09
N GLU A 40 -20.92 8.99 -5.15
CA GLU A 40 -20.17 8.57 -6.35
C GLU A 40 -20.61 7.16 -6.82
N LEU A 41 -20.85 6.23 -5.89
CA LEU A 41 -21.29 4.87 -6.22
C LEU A 41 -22.75 4.76 -6.65
N VAL A 42 -23.63 5.65 -6.16
CA VAL A 42 -25.03 5.70 -6.61
C VAL A 42 -25.09 6.18 -8.07
N GLU A 43 -24.24 7.12 -8.46
CA GLU A 43 -24.20 7.71 -9.80
C GLU A 43 -23.42 6.83 -10.78
N GLU A 44 -22.26 6.32 -10.36
CA GLU A 44 -21.32 5.58 -11.20
C GLU A 44 -20.87 4.26 -10.54
N PRO A 45 -21.77 3.28 -10.33
CA PRO A 45 -21.45 2.03 -9.63
C PRO A 45 -20.35 1.21 -10.33
N HIS A 46 -20.19 1.37 -11.64
CA HIS A 46 -19.14 0.71 -12.42
C HIS A 46 -17.73 1.23 -12.10
N ASN A 47 -17.62 2.45 -11.57
CA ASN A 47 -16.36 3.08 -11.16
C ASN A 47 -15.97 2.77 -9.70
N TYR A 48 -16.48 1.67 -9.13
CA TYR A 48 -16.28 1.34 -7.72
C TYR A 48 -14.82 1.36 -7.28
N ASN A 49 -13.90 0.80 -8.07
CA ASN A 49 -12.47 0.78 -7.70
C ASN A 49 -11.94 2.19 -7.48
N HIS A 50 -12.27 3.12 -8.39
CA HIS A 50 -11.88 4.51 -8.27
C HIS A 50 -12.53 5.16 -7.04
N ALA A 51 -13.83 4.94 -6.83
CA ALA A 51 -14.55 5.51 -5.69
C ALA A 51 -13.98 5.04 -4.34
N LEU A 52 -13.64 3.75 -4.21
CA LEU A 52 -13.04 3.17 -3.00
C LEU A 52 -11.62 3.72 -2.73
N GLU A 53 -10.78 3.82 -3.76
CA GLU A 53 -9.46 4.43 -3.62
C GLU A 53 -9.55 5.93 -3.30
N SER A 54 -10.47 6.64 -3.95
CA SER A 54 -10.69 8.06 -3.73
C SER A 54 -11.21 8.34 -2.32
N PHE A 55 -12.10 7.50 -1.78
CA PHE A 55 -12.54 7.57 -0.39
C PHE A 55 -11.34 7.54 0.57
N ILE A 56 -10.53 6.48 0.51
CA ILE A 56 -9.36 6.30 1.39
C ILE A 56 -8.35 7.42 1.20
N SER A 57 -8.09 7.81 -0.05
CA SER A 57 -7.11 8.85 -0.33
C SER A 57 -7.58 10.24 0.11
N ARG A 58 -8.88 10.55 0.04
CA ARG A 58 -9.42 11.82 0.54
C ARG A 58 -9.37 11.88 2.06
N VAL A 59 -9.76 10.81 2.75
CA VAL A 59 -9.61 10.69 4.21
C VAL A 59 -8.16 10.88 4.62
N THR A 60 -7.24 10.15 3.97
CA THR A 60 -5.80 10.23 4.26
C THR A 60 -5.25 11.64 3.99
N CYS A 61 -5.69 12.29 2.90
CA CYS A 61 -5.26 13.64 2.55
C CYS A 61 -5.72 14.67 3.60
N ARG A 62 -6.97 14.55 4.09
CA ARG A 62 -7.48 15.38 5.20
C ARG A 62 -6.73 15.12 6.49
N LEU A 63 -6.49 13.85 6.84
CA LEU A 63 -5.72 13.51 8.01
C LEU A 63 -4.30 14.08 7.92
N ALA A 64 -3.65 14.02 6.76
CA ALA A 64 -2.30 14.51 6.57
C ALA A 64 -2.20 16.04 6.57
N TRP A 65 -3.06 16.73 5.82
CA TRP A 65 -2.92 18.17 5.52
C TRP A 65 -4.18 19.01 5.78
N GLY A 66 -5.29 18.40 6.17
CA GLY A 66 -6.52 19.09 6.58
C GLY A 66 -7.54 19.28 5.47
N HIS A 67 -7.24 18.83 4.24
CA HIS A 67 -8.05 19.07 3.07
C HIS A 67 -7.91 17.90 2.06
N ALA A 68 -8.85 17.72 1.13
CA ALA A 68 -8.97 16.50 0.30
C ALA A 68 -8.48 16.65 -1.15
N GLU A 69 -8.21 17.87 -1.60
CA GLU A 69 -8.00 18.24 -3.01
C GLU A 69 -6.75 17.61 -3.63
N ALA A 70 -5.77 17.22 -2.81
CA ALA A 70 -4.54 16.58 -3.26
C ALA A 70 -4.63 15.04 -3.30
N SER A 71 -5.82 14.47 -3.11
CA SER A 71 -6.03 13.01 -3.09
C SER A 71 -5.62 12.31 -4.39
N ASP A 72 -5.88 12.89 -5.57
CA ASP A 72 -5.46 12.27 -6.84
C ASP A 72 -3.94 12.19 -6.98
N GLU A 73 -3.25 13.27 -6.62
CA GLU A 73 -1.80 13.31 -6.60
C GLU A 73 -1.24 12.35 -5.53
N LEU A 74 -1.88 12.26 -4.36
CA LEU A 74 -1.49 11.32 -3.32
C LEU A 74 -1.59 9.86 -3.80
N LYS A 75 -2.68 9.49 -4.50
CA LYS A 75 -2.84 8.16 -5.13
C LYS A 75 -1.72 7.90 -6.13
N GLN A 76 -1.38 8.88 -6.97
CA GLN A 76 -0.32 8.74 -7.96
C GLN A 76 1.03 8.45 -7.29
N ARG A 77 1.42 9.24 -6.29
CA ARG A 77 2.68 9.03 -5.54
C ARG A 77 2.70 7.68 -4.84
N ALA A 78 1.57 7.23 -4.30
CA ALA A 78 1.44 5.91 -3.71
C ALA A 78 1.61 4.77 -4.73
N ARG A 79 1.01 4.87 -5.93
CA ARG A 79 1.20 3.87 -6.99
C ARG A 79 2.65 3.76 -7.45
N GLU A 80 3.32 4.90 -7.63
CA GLU A 80 4.73 4.92 -8.04
C GLU A 80 5.63 4.21 -7.04
N LEU A 81 5.39 4.42 -5.74
CA LEU A 81 6.07 3.68 -4.68
C LEU A 81 5.76 2.19 -4.75
N LEU A 82 4.49 1.80 -4.88
CA LEU A 82 4.05 0.40 -4.92
C LEU A 82 4.68 -0.37 -6.08
N ILE A 83 4.80 0.25 -7.26
CA ILE A 83 5.50 -0.33 -8.42
C ILE A 83 6.99 -0.55 -8.08
N SER A 84 7.63 0.44 -7.46
CA SER A 84 9.04 0.36 -7.09
C SER A 84 9.33 -0.73 -6.05
N VAL A 85 8.49 -0.88 -5.03
CA VAL A 85 8.73 -1.81 -3.91
C VAL A 85 8.19 -3.21 -4.13
N SER A 86 7.38 -3.42 -5.17
CA SER A 86 6.79 -4.74 -5.44
C SER A 86 7.87 -5.81 -5.68
N PRO A 87 7.71 -7.03 -5.13
CA PRO A 87 8.55 -8.18 -5.47
C PRO A 87 8.52 -8.54 -6.97
N THR A 88 7.44 -8.16 -7.65
CA THR A 88 7.27 -8.30 -9.12
C THR A 88 7.61 -7.01 -9.87
N GLY A 89 8.14 -6.00 -9.18
CA GLY A 89 8.53 -4.70 -9.73
C GLY A 89 9.87 -4.77 -10.45
N HIS A 90 10.75 -3.82 -10.16
CA HIS A 90 12.06 -3.72 -10.83
C HIS A 90 12.95 -4.96 -10.60
N LEU A 91 13.67 -5.40 -11.64
CA LEU A 91 14.63 -6.50 -11.54
C LEU A 91 15.71 -6.26 -10.48
N ALA A 92 16.04 -4.99 -10.23
CA ALA A 92 16.95 -4.57 -9.17
C ALA A 92 16.51 -5.00 -7.75
N ASN A 93 15.22 -5.27 -7.51
CA ASN A 93 14.75 -5.82 -6.24
C ASN A 93 15.20 -7.27 -6.03
N LYS A 94 15.40 -8.02 -7.13
CA LYS A 94 15.88 -9.41 -7.12
C LYS A 94 17.40 -9.49 -7.26
N LEU A 95 17.98 -8.55 -8.00
CA LEU A 95 19.41 -8.47 -8.29
C LEU A 95 19.94 -7.10 -7.81
N PRO A 96 20.22 -6.92 -6.50
CA PRO A 96 20.56 -5.61 -5.93
C PRO A 96 21.77 -4.91 -6.56
N PHE A 97 22.73 -5.68 -7.11
CA PHE A 97 23.91 -5.13 -7.78
C PHE A 97 23.57 -4.24 -8.99
N LEU A 98 22.37 -4.39 -9.57
CA LEU A 98 21.89 -3.51 -10.65
C LEU A 98 21.68 -2.05 -10.20
N MET A 99 21.53 -1.80 -8.89
CA MET A 99 21.45 -0.43 -8.34
C MET A 99 22.81 0.27 -8.25
N SER A 100 23.90 -0.49 -8.35
CA SER A 100 25.26 0.05 -8.37
C SER A 100 25.63 0.64 -9.74
N LEU A 101 24.92 0.25 -10.80
CA LEU A 101 25.15 0.75 -12.17
C LEU A 101 24.79 2.25 -12.29
N PRO A 102 25.41 2.97 -13.25
CA PRO A 102 25.01 4.33 -13.61
C PRO A 102 23.52 4.40 -13.99
N ASP A 103 22.88 5.55 -13.72
CA ASP A 103 21.44 5.74 -13.93
C ASP A 103 20.97 5.41 -15.34
N TRP A 104 21.77 5.75 -16.36
CA TRP A 104 21.43 5.49 -17.77
C TRP A 104 21.45 4.00 -18.14
N ILE A 105 22.05 3.14 -17.31
CA ILE A 105 22.03 1.67 -17.45
C ILE A 105 20.98 1.04 -16.53
N SER A 106 20.59 1.73 -15.45
CA SER A 106 19.65 1.23 -14.45
C SER A 106 18.36 2.07 -14.44
N PRO A 107 17.39 1.75 -15.32
CA PRO A 107 16.10 2.45 -15.38
C PRO A 107 15.39 2.53 -14.03
N ALA A 108 15.48 1.47 -13.22
CA ALA A 108 14.90 1.42 -11.87
C ALA A 108 15.50 2.50 -10.95
N LYS A 109 16.81 2.73 -11.03
CA LYS A 109 17.51 3.76 -10.26
C LYS A 109 17.15 5.16 -10.76
N ALA A 110 17.08 5.35 -12.08
CA ALA A 110 16.65 6.61 -12.68
C ALA A 110 15.21 6.97 -12.29
N TRP A 111 14.30 5.99 -12.36
CA TRP A 111 12.91 6.10 -11.90
C TRP A 111 12.83 6.52 -10.44
N GLU A 112 13.56 5.83 -9.56
CA GLU A 112 13.57 6.12 -8.12
C GLU A 112 14.08 7.54 -7.82
N ARG A 113 15.11 8.01 -8.53
CA ARG A 113 15.60 9.40 -8.43
C ARG A 113 14.59 10.42 -8.93
N LYS A 114 13.77 10.08 -9.94
CA LYS A 114 12.68 10.95 -10.40
C LYS A 114 11.58 11.01 -9.34
N ARG A 115 11.09 9.86 -8.88
CA ARG A 115 10.08 9.72 -7.82
C ARG A 115 10.48 10.53 -6.58
N GLN A 116 11.72 10.35 -6.10
CA GLN A 116 12.24 11.07 -4.94
C GLN A 116 12.19 12.59 -5.12
N ARG A 117 12.55 13.12 -6.30
CA ARG A 117 12.52 14.56 -6.58
C ARG A 117 11.09 15.11 -6.57
N THR A 118 10.17 14.40 -7.22
CA THR A 118 8.76 14.80 -7.29
C THR A 118 8.09 14.76 -5.93
N GLU A 119 8.30 13.70 -5.16
CA GLU A 119 7.79 13.59 -3.78
C GLU A 119 8.35 14.64 -2.85
N ARG A 120 9.67 14.89 -2.91
CA ARG A 120 10.31 15.95 -2.12
C ARG A 120 9.60 17.29 -2.34
N ARG A 121 9.43 17.68 -3.61
CA ARG A 121 8.79 18.94 -3.99
C ARG A 121 7.34 18.97 -3.53
N TRP A 122 6.61 17.87 -3.70
CA TRP A 122 5.21 17.78 -3.32
C TRP A 122 5.02 17.90 -1.81
N PHE A 123 5.80 17.17 -1.01
CA PHE A 123 5.76 17.25 0.45
C PHE A 123 6.12 18.65 0.97
N GLU A 124 7.09 19.32 0.36
CA GLU A 124 7.42 20.73 0.67
C GLU A 124 6.21 21.64 0.42
N ILE A 125 5.55 21.51 -0.73
CA ILE A 125 4.37 22.30 -1.09
C ILE A 125 3.23 22.05 -0.09
N MET A 126 2.94 20.79 0.23
CA MET A 126 1.86 20.45 1.16
C MET A 126 2.14 20.93 2.59
N GLN A 127 3.39 20.86 3.06
CA GLN A 127 3.76 21.44 4.35
C GLN A 127 3.59 22.97 4.36
N ASN A 128 4.04 23.65 3.29
CA ASN A 128 3.93 25.10 3.18
C ASN A 128 2.48 25.57 3.12
N GLN A 129 1.62 24.85 2.40
CA GLN A 129 0.18 25.13 2.38
C GLN A 129 -0.40 25.13 3.80
N VAL A 130 -0.08 24.11 4.62
CA VAL A 130 -0.57 24.07 6.00
C VAL A 130 0.01 25.22 6.85
N LYS A 131 1.26 25.62 6.63
CA LYS A 131 1.86 26.80 7.29
C LYS A 131 1.09 28.08 6.92
N GLU A 132 0.75 28.28 5.65
CA GLU A 132 -0.05 29.41 5.16
C GLU A 132 -1.45 29.39 5.77
N ASP A 133 -2.12 28.23 5.77
CA ASP A 133 -3.45 28.06 6.35
C ASP A 133 -3.48 28.36 7.85
N ILE A 134 -2.39 28.06 8.58
CA ILE A 134 -2.23 28.42 10.00
C ILE A 134 -2.11 29.93 10.15
N ALA A 135 -1.27 30.58 9.32
CA ALA A 135 -1.08 32.04 9.36
C ALA A 135 -2.39 32.79 9.06
N GLU A 136 -3.20 32.27 8.13
CA GLU A 136 -4.51 32.79 7.75
C GLU A 136 -5.64 32.36 8.69
N LYS A 137 -5.33 31.61 9.76
CA LYS A 137 -6.29 31.11 10.78
C LYS A 137 -7.42 30.26 10.19
N ARG A 138 -7.17 29.56 9.08
CA ARG A 138 -8.12 28.66 8.41
C ARG A 138 -7.68 27.19 8.36
N ALA A 139 -6.54 26.84 8.94
CA ALA A 139 -6.06 25.47 8.95
C ALA A 139 -7.02 24.52 9.68
N ALA A 140 -7.53 23.52 8.96
CA ALA A 140 -8.26 22.40 9.53
C ALA A 140 -7.35 21.50 10.39
N PRO A 141 -7.90 20.69 11.32
CA PRO A 141 -7.13 19.69 12.05
C PRO A 141 -6.42 18.71 11.12
N SER A 142 -5.12 18.48 11.34
CA SER A 142 -4.33 17.55 10.53
C SER A 142 -3.06 17.12 11.25
N TRP A 143 -2.45 16.03 10.82
CA TRP A 143 -1.15 15.57 11.28
C TRP A 143 -0.08 16.62 11.06
N MET A 144 -0.09 17.32 9.92
CA MET A 144 0.84 18.42 9.68
C MET A 144 0.61 19.57 10.64
N LYS A 145 -0.64 19.95 10.92
CA LYS A 145 -0.95 20.99 11.92
C LYS A 145 -0.50 20.60 13.33
N ILE A 146 -0.72 19.35 13.75
CA ILE A 146 -0.22 18.81 15.03
C ILE A 146 1.32 18.87 15.07
N LEU A 147 1.96 18.45 13.98
CA LEU A 147 3.41 18.43 13.87
C LEU A 147 4.01 19.83 13.98
N LEU A 148 3.49 20.79 13.22
CA LEU A 148 3.92 22.19 13.25
C LEU A 148 3.67 22.82 14.63
N GLY A 149 2.55 22.51 15.29
CA GLY A 149 2.27 22.95 16.66
C GLY A 149 3.19 22.35 17.72
N THR A 150 3.86 21.23 17.42
CA THR A 150 4.80 20.55 18.32
C THR A 150 6.23 20.54 17.80
N TRP A 151 6.55 21.39 16.83
CA TRP A 151 7.82 21.37 16.09
C TRP A 151 9.06 21.32 16.99
N ASN A 152 9.10 22.19 18.00
CA ASN A 152 10.23 22.34 18.92
C ASN A 152 10.48 21.12 19.81
N LYS A 153 9.54 20.17 19.89
CA LYS A 153 9.69 18.92 20.66
C LYS A 153 10.59 17.90 19.97
N TRP A 154 10.71 17.98 18.65
CA TRP A 154 11.23 16.87 17.85
C TRP A 154 12.69 17.00 17.46
N GLU A 155 13.31 18.19 17.59
CA GLU A 155 14.70 18.42 17.24
C GLU A 155 15.02 17.97 15.80
N PHE A 156 14.16 18.37 14.85
CA PHE A 156 14.38 18.07 13.45
C PHE A 156 15.67 18.69 12.94
N SER A 157 16.40 17.95 12.10
CA SER A 157 17.66 18.43 11.55
C SER A 157 17.44 19.46 10.44
N TYR A 158 16.27 19.46 9.80
CA TYR A 158 15.87 20.39 8.75
C TYR A 158 14.34 20.32 8.52
N ASP A 159 13.75 21.39 7.98
CA ASP A 159 12.29 21.54 7.76
C ASP A 159 11.65 20.41 6.96
N LEU A 160 12.40 19.88 5.99
CA LEU A 160 11.93 18.82 5.13
C LEU A 160 11.74 17.47 5.85
N GLU A 161 12.41 17.25 6.99
CA GLU A 161 12.25 15.98 7.73
C GLU A 161 10.81 15.82 8.23
N GLY A 162 10.18 16.91 8.70
CA GLY A 162 8.77 16.93 9.08
C GLY A 162 7.83 16.70 7.90
N ALA A 163 8.13 17.30 6.75
CA ALA A 163 7.38 17.12 5.52
C ALA A 163 7.37 15.64 5.07
N PHE A 164 8.52 14.96 5.09
CA PHE A 164 8.61 13.53 4.81
C PHE A 164 7.93 12.68 5.89
N CYS A 165 7.97 13.08 7.16
CA CYS A 165 7.24 12.36 8.20
C CYS A 165 5.76 12.27 7.84
N VAL A 166 5.09 13.39 7.59
CA VAL A 166 3.65 13.37 7.26
C VAL A 166 3.40 12.78 5.88
N GLY A 167 4.18 13.20 4.88
CA GLY A 167 4.00 12.80 3.49
C GLY A 167 4.10 11.29 3.27
N MET A 168 5.08 10.61 3.89
CA MET A 168 5.21 9.17 3.77
C MET A 168 4.08 8.40 4.47
N HIS A 169 3.51 8.94 5.55
CA HIS A 169 2.30 8.36 6.16
C HIS A 169 1.09 8.54 5.24
N GLY A 170 0.97 9.70 4.58
CA GLY A 170 -0.02 9.94 3.54
C GLY A 170 0.08 8.89 2.44
N ILE A 171 1.27 8.71 1.87
CA ILE A 171 1.52 7.71 0.80
C ILE A 171 1.12 6.30 1.26
N ALA A 172 1.51 5.90 2.46
CA ALA A 172 1.19 4.56 2.98
C ALA A 172 -0.32 4.35 3.15
N GLY A 173 -1.06 5.35 3.61
CA GLY A 173 -2.50 5.28 3.85
C GLY A 173 -3.35 5.34 2.58
N ALA A 174 -2.86 5.96 1.51
CA ALA A 174 -3.66 6.33 0.34
C ALA A 174 -4.35 5.18 -0.41
N LEU A 175 -3.73 4.00 -0.48
CA LEU A 175 -4.20 2.88 -1.30
C LEU A 175 -4.28 1.55 -0.55
N THR A 176 -3.48 1.36 0.50
CA THR A 176 -3.36 0.06 1.19
C THR A 176 -4.67 -0.36 1.88
N ILE A 177 -5.49 0.61 2.27
CA ILE A 177 -6.79 0.40 2.94
C ILE A 177 -7.93 0.16 1.93
N ALA A 178 -7.77 0.63 0.68
CA ALA A 178 -8.78 0.40 -0.37
C ALA A 178 -8.82 -1.07 -0.82
N ALA A 179 -7.69 -1.78 -0.77
CA ALA A 179 -7.62 -3.19 -1.20
C ALA A 179 -8.50 -4.15 -0.38
N PRO A 180 -8.59 -4.04 0.96
CA PRO A 180 -9.59 -4.77 1.73
C PRO A 180 -11.04 -4.43 1.34
N MET A 181 -11.32 -3.19 0.95
CA MET A 181 -12.66 -2.80 0.48
C MET A 181 -13.00 -3.44 -0.88
N GLN A 182 -12.03 -3.49 -1.79
CA GLN A 182 -12.15 -4.19 -3.07
C GLN A 182 -12.31 -5.71 -2.84
N THR A 183 -11.55 -6.26 -1.88
CA THR A 183 -11.65 -7.67 -1.46
C THR A 183 -13.03 -7.99 -0.90
N PHE A 184 -13.65 -7.07 -0.15
CA PHE A 184 -15.03 -7.22 0.33
C PHE A 184 -16.00 -7.37 -0.84
N CYS A 185 -15.95 -6.47 -1.84
CA CYS A 185 -16.80 -6.58 -3.03
C CYS A 185 -16.62 -7.94 -3.73
N LEU A 186 -15.37 -8.41 -3.84
CA LEU A 186 -15.06 -9.70 -4.43
C LEU A 186 -15.62 -10.85 -3.61
N ALA A 187 -15.45 -10.79 -2.29
CA ALA A 187 -15.98 -11.80 -1.37
C ALA A 187 -17.50 -11.89 -1.48
N MET A 188 -18.21 -10.77 -1.58
CA MET A 188 -19.68 -10.79 -1.71
C MET A 188 -20.16 -11.40 -3.04
N CYS A 189 -19.34 -11.33 -4.09
CA CYS A 189 -19.64 -12.00 -5.36
C CYS A 189 -19.50 -13.53 -5.28
N HIS A 190 -18.57 -14.04 -4.48
CA HIS A 190 -18.29 -15.48 -4.37
C HIS A 190 -18.95 -16.15 -3.15
N TYR A 191 -19.27 -15.36 -2.13
CA TYR A 191 -19.85 -15.81 -0.87
C TYR A 191 -21.08 -14.97 -0.49
N PRO A 192 -22.10 -14.90 -1.37
CA PRO A 192 -23.28 -14.03 -1.17
C PRO A 192 -24.11 -14.44 0.07
N GLN A 193 -23.95 -15.66 0.58
CA GLN A 193 -24.65 -16.15 1.76
C GLN A 193 -24.35 -15.35 3.03
N TYR A 194 -23.29 -14.54 3.09
CA TYR A 194 -22.99 -13.77 4.30
C TYR A 194 -23.56 -12.36 4.29
N LEU A 195 -23.77 -11.73 3.12
CA LEU A 195 -24.10 -10.30 3.03
C LEU A 195 -25.38 -9.93 3.80
N HIS A 196 -26.40 -10.79 3.75
CA HIS A 196 -27.67 -10.54 4.45
C HIS A 196 -27.52 -10.47 5.98
N ILE A 197 -26.55 -11.18 6.57
CA ILE A 197 -26.26 -11.15 8.01
C ILE A 197 -25.70 -9.78 8.39
N LEU A 198 -24.81 -9.23 7.55
CA LEU A 198 -24.26 -7.89 7.74
C LEU A 198 -25.34 -6.81 7.54
N HIS A 199 -26.23 -6.98 6.56
CA HIS A 199 -27.38 -6.10 6.37
C HIS A 199 -28.28 -6.05 7.61
N GLU A 200 -28.61 -7.20 8.20
CA GLU A 200 -29.42 -7.27 9.42
C GLU A 200 -28.79 -6.49 10.58
N GLU A 201 -27.47 -6.66 10.81
CA GLU A 201 -26.76 -5.94 11.86
C GLU A 201 -26.81 -4.42 11.63
N LEU A 202 -26.54 -3.96 10.41
CA LEU A 202 -26.54 -2.53 10.08
C LEU A 202 -27.94 -1.92 10.17
N ASP A 203 -28.98 -2.66 9.77
CA ASP A 203 -30.35 -2.19 9.90
C ASP A 203 -30.77 -2.08 11.37
N ARG A 204 -30.35 -3.02 12.22
CA ARG A 204 -30.64 -3.02 13.66
C ARG A 204 -29.90 -1.89 14.39
N VAL A 205 -28.63 -1.64 14.08
CA VAL A 205 -27.76 -0.70 14.82
C VAL A 205 -27.87 0.72 14.27
N CYS A 206 -27.78 0.87 12.95
CA CYS A 206 -27.74 2.16 12.29
C CYS A 206 -29.13 2.60 11.84
N GLY A 207 -30.02 1.69 11.43
CA GLY A 207 -31.32 2.06 10.87
C GLY A 207 -31.14 2.99 9.66
N ASP A 208 -31.87 4.11 9.63
CA ASP A 208 -31.83 5.06 8.50
C ASP A 208 -30.73 6.13 8.58
N ARG A 209 -29.84 6.09 9.58
CA ARG A 209 -28.63 6.94 9.61
C ARG A 209 -27.41 6.18 9.11
N LEU A 210 -26.42 6.89 8.57
CA LEU A 210 -25.13 6.29 8.24
C LEU A 210 -24.43 5.71 9.49
N PRO A 211 -23.59 4.67 9.30
CA PRO A 211 -22.68 4.18 10.35
C PRO A 211 -21.74 5.26 10.86
N ARG A 212 -21.41 5.19 12.16
CA ARG A 212 -20.48 6.11 12.83
C ARG A 212 -19.47 5.36 13.68
N ALA A 213 -18.38 6.04 14.06
CA ALA A 213 -17.34 5.49 14.92
C ALA A 213 -17.91 4.89 16.22
N GLU A 214 -18.91 5.55 16.81
CA GLU A 214 -19.50 5.15 18.10
C GLU A 214 -20.32 3.86 18.00
N ASP A 215 -20.75 3.46 16.80
CA ASP A 215 -21.46 2.21 16.59
C ASP A 215 -20.55 1.00 16.76
N ARG A 216 -19.23 1.20 16.70
CA ARG A 216 -18.21 0.16 16.69
C ARG A 216 -18.52 -0.97 17.65
N PRO A 217 -18.78 -0.78 18.96
CA PRO A 217 -19.00 -1.90 19.89
C PRO A 217 -20.21 -2.78 19.53
N ASN A 218 -21.21 -2.21 18.86
CA ASN A 218 -22.46 -2.88 18.49
C ASN A 218 -22.43 -3.55 17.11
N LEU A 219 -21.29 -3.47 16.40
CA LEU A 219 -21.09 -3.99 15.05
C LEU A 219 -20.11 -5.21 14.97
N PRO A 220 -20.24 -6.26 15.80
CA PRO A 220 -19.34 -7.41 15.76
C PRO A 220 -19.34 -8.14 14.40
N VAL A 221 -20.45 -8.19 13.67
CA VAL A 221 -20.51 -8.81 12.34
C VAL A 221 -19.70 -8.01 11.35
N LEU A 222 -19.87 -6.69 11.26
CA LEU A 222 -19.04 -5.85 10.40
C LEU A 222 -17.55 -6.01 10.71
N ARG A 223 -17.18 -6.01 12.00
CA ARG A 223 -15.78 -6.23 12.40
C ARG A 223 -15.28 -7.62 12.00
N ALA A 224 -16.13 -8.64 12.03
CA ALA A 224 -15.81 -9.98 11.55
C ALA A 224 -15.57 -10.02 10.03
N PHE A 225 -16.34 -9.27 9.25
CA PHE A 225 -16.08 -9.11 7.81
C PHE A 225 -14.76 -8.40 7.54
N ILE A 226 -14.48 -7.28 8.22
CA ILE A 226 -13.21 -6.55 8.12
C ILE A 226 -12.04 -7.48 8.42
N ARG A 227 -12.17 -8.26 9.51
CA ARG A 227 -11.19 -9.24 9.94
C ARG A 227 -10.94 -10.32 8.88
N GLU A 228 -12.01 -10.84 8.28
CA GLU A 228 -11.93 -11.91 7.30
C GLU A 228 -11.40 -11.44 5.94
N VAL A 229 -11.73 -10.24 5.47
CA VAL A 229 -11.16 -9.73 4.20
C VAL A 229 -9.66 -9.55 4.30
N MET A 230 -9.17 -9.05 5.45
CA MET A 230 -7.74 -8.90 5.74
C MET A 230 -7.01 -10.24 5.82
N ARG A 231 -7.67 -11.29 6.31
CA ARG A 231 -7.11 -12.65 6.38
C ARG A 231 -7.13 -13.34 5.01
N TRP A 232 -8.28 -13.33 4.34
CA TRP A 232 -8.52 -14.07 3.10
C TRP A 232 -7.63 -13.57 1.96
N ARG A 233 -7.47 -12.24 1.84
CA ARG A 233 -6.54 -11.60 0.89
C ARG A 233 -5.77 -10.47 1.57
N PRO A 234 -4.67 -10.80 2.26
CA PRO A 234 -3.86 -9.81 2.93
C PRO A 234 -3.33 -8.76 1.95
N PRO A 235 -3.44 -7.45 2.28
CA PRO A 235 -2.88 -6.35 1.48
C PRO A 235 -1.40 -6.54 1.14
N VAL A 236 -0.60 -7.04 2.08
CA VAL A 236 0.85 -7.23 1.95
C VAL A 236 1.19 -8.72 2.16
N PRO A 237 0.92 -9.60 1.19
CA PRO A 237 0.94 -11.05 1.40
C PRO A 237 2.35 -11.63 1.62
N THR A 238 3.40 -10.93 1.19
CA THR A 238 4.81 -11.32 1.44
C THR A 238 5.41 -10.59 2.64
N GLY A 239 4.60 -9.80 3.36
CA GLY A 239 5.07 -8.88 4.39
C GLY A 239 6.02 -7.80 3.85
N ILE A 240 6.50 -6.94 4.75
CA ILE A 240 7.58 -6.00 4.43
C ILE A 240 8.91 -6.66 4.81
N PRO A 241 9.90 -6.76 3.91
CA PRO A 241 11.18 -7.39 4.23
C PRO A 241 11.91 -6.74 5.41
N HIS A 242 12.49 -7.58 6.25
CA HIS A 242 13.37 -7.25 7.35
C HIS A 242 14.82 -7.55 6.98
N TYR A 243 15.76 -6.92 7.67
CA TYR A 243 17.20 -7.09 7.46
C TYR A 243 17.87 -7.37 8.81
N LEU A 244 18.61 -8.48 8.90
CA LEU A 244 19.33 -8.85 10.12
C LEU A 244 20.54 -7.95 10.32
N ILE A 245 20.69 -7.41 11.53
CA ILE A 245 21.82 -6.53 11.92
C ILE A 245 22.96 -7.28 12.61
N GLN A 246 22.70 -8.51 13.02
CA GLN A 246 23.62 -9.44 13.65
C GLN A 246 23.13 -10.86 13.33
N ASP A 247 23.99 -11.84 13.54
CA ASP A 247 23.63 -13.25 13.41
C ASP A 247 22.47 -13.60 14.36
N ASP A 248 21.63 -14.53 13.93
CA ASP A 248 20.50 -15.05 14.70
C ASP A 248 20.37 -16.57 14.53
N GLU A 249 19.55 -17.21 15.35
CA GLU A 249 19.22 -18.63 15.22
C GLU A 249 17.71 -18.83 15.36
N TYR A 250 17.12 -19.56 14.42
CA TYR A 250 15.71 -19.93 14.46
C TYR A 250 15.54 -21.41 14.18
N ASN A 251 14.92 -22.16 15.11
CA ASN A 251 14.72 -23.60 15.02
C ASN A 251 16.00 -24.39 14.68
N GLY A 252 17.15 -24.01 15.24
CA GLY A 252 18.44 -24.64 15.00
C GLY A 252 19.13 -24.21 13.68
N TYR A 253 18.52 -23.33 12.90
CA TYR A 253 19.13 -22.75 11.71
C TYR A 253 19.86 -21.45 12.06
N HIS A 254 21.16 -21.42 11.83
CA HIS A 254 21.94 -20.18 11.89
C HIS A 254 21.58 -19.27 10.72
N ILE A 255 21.24 -18.03 11.01
CA ILE A 255 20.87 -17.00 10.05
C ILE A 255 21.92 -15.88 10.13
N PRO A 256 22.79 -15.73 9.12
CA PRO A 256 23.85 -14.74 9.15
C PRO A 256 23.33 -13.30 9.17
N ALA A 257 24.08 -12.41 9.81
CA ALA A 257 23.92 -10.97 9.70
C ALA A 257 23.87 -10.55 8.23
N GLY A 258 22.96 -9.62 7.91
CA GLY A 258 22.74 -9.16 6.55
C GLY A 258 21.74 -9.98 5.72
N SER A 259 21.20 -11.06 6.28
CA SER A 259 20.10 -11.79 5.66
C SER A 259 18.83 -10.93 5.56
N VAL A 260 18.12 -11.04 4.42
CA VAL A 260 16.79 -10.45 4.22
C VAL A 260 15.72 -11.47 4.54
N MET A 261 14.77 -11.12 5.41
CA MET A 261 13.71 -12.01 5.88
C MET A 261 12.34 -11.44 5.54
N HIS A 262 11.49 -12.27 4.92
CA HIS A 262 10.10 -11.93 4.63
C HIS A 262 9.16 -12.64 5.61
N PRO A 263 8.31 -11.92 6.37
CA PRO A 263 7.23 -12.56 7.09
C PRO A 263 6.13 -12.89 6.08
N LEU A 264 6.06 -14.16 5.66
CA LEU A 264 5.13 -14.63 4.64
C LEU A 264 3.69 -14.65 5.18
N GLU A 265 3.06 -13.47 5.21
CA GLU A 265 1.71 -13.26 5.73
C GLU A 265 0.68 -14.16 5.03
N TRP A 266 0.86 -14.41 3.73
CA TRP A 266 0.02 -15.34 2.97
C TRP A 266 -0.07 -16.72 3.61
N GLY A 267 1.07 -17.26 4.04
CA GLY A 267 1.15 -18.57 4.70
C GLY A 267 0.59 -18.51 6.11
N ILE A 268 0.93 -17.46 6.87
CA ILE A 268 0.44 -17.26 8.25
C ILE A 268 -1.09 -17.17 8.29
N ALA A 269 -1.70 -16.43 7.36
CA ALA A 269 -3.15 -16.26 7.27
C ALA A 269 -3.91 -17.51 6.79
N ARG A 270 -3.17 -18.60 6.49
CA ARG A 270 -3.67 -19.89 5.99
C ARG A 270 -3.24 -21.08 6.83
N ASP A 271 -2.70 -20.85 8.00
CA ASP A 271 -2.41 -21.92 8.95
C ASP A 271 -3.70 -22.71 9.25
N PRO A 272 -3.80 -23.99 8.86
CA PRO A 272 -5.02 -24.78 9.03
C PRO A 272 -5.33 -25.07 10.50
N GLU A 273 -4.37 -24.94 11.43
CA GLU A 273 -4.62 -25.09 12.86
C GLU A 273 -5.42 -23.90 13.42
N LEU A 274 -5.16 -22.70 12.91
CA LEU A 274 -5.87 -21.48 13.30
C LEU A 274 -7.11 -21.22 12.44
N PHE A 275 -7.04 -21.56 11.15
CA PHE A 275 -8.06 -21.26 10.16
C PHE A 275 -8.51 -22.54 9.43
N PRO A 276 -9.43 -23.33 10.01
CA PRO A 276 -10.09 -24.41 9.29
C PRO A 276 -10.72 -23.89 7.99
N ASP A 277 -10.51 -24.62 6.90
CA ASP A 277 -10.82 -24.21 5.51
C ASP A 277 -10.25 -22.82 5.15
N PRO A 278 -8.90 -22.67 5.13
CA PRO A 278 -8.25 -21.37 5.08
C PRO A 278 -8.51 -20.60 3.78
N ASP A 279 -8.76 -21.28 2.66
CA ASP A 279 -9.04 -20.64 1.38
C ASP A 279 -10.49 -20.15 1.24
N THR A 280 -11.38 -20.61 2.13
CA THR A 280 -12.78 -20.20 2.19
C THR A 280 -12.92 -18.89 2.94
N PHE A 281 -13.58 -17.91 2.33
CA PHE A 281 -14.01 -16.71 3.04
C PHE A 281 -15.18 -17.06 3.97
N ASN A 282 -14.98 -16.94 5.27
CA ASN A 282 -16.01 -17.18 6.28
C ASN A 282 -15.86 -16.16 7.42
N PRO A 283 -16.65 -15.08 7.46
CA PRO A 283 -16.58 -14.10 8.54
C PRO A 283 -17.11 -14.67 9.86
N MET A 284 -17.99 -15.67 9.83
CA MET A 284 -18.59 -16.24 11.05
C MET A 284 -17.58 -16.96 11.94
N ARG A 285 -16.41 -17.36 11.41
CA ARG A 285 -15.32 -17.93 12.22
C ARG A 285 -14.84 -17.02 13.34
N TRP A 286 -15.09 -15.72 13.23
CA TRP A 286 -14.70 -14.74 14.25
C TRP A 286 -15.76 -14.54 15.34
N LEU A 287 -16.94 -15.13 15.16
CA LEU A 287 -18.10 -15.01 16.06
C LEU A 287 -18.54 -16.37 16.64
N ASP A 288 -18.02 -17.48 16.11
CA ASP A 288 -18.32 -18.83 16.56
C ASP A 288 -17.43 -19.21 17.76
N PRO A 289 -17.99 -19.47 18.96
CA PRO A 289 -17.22 -19.86 20.14
C PRO A 289 -16.40 -21.15 19.99
N THR A 290 -16.70 -21.98 19.00
CA THR A 290 -15.95 -23.21 18.70
C THR A 290 -14.70 -22.95 17.86
N SER A 291 -14.58 -21.76 17.25
CA SER A 291 -13.45 -21.39 16.40
C SER A 291 -12.20 -21.05 17.22
N PRO A 292 -10.99 -21.51 16.80
CA PRO A 292 -9.73 -21.19 17.48
C PRO A 292 -9.41 -19.68 17.58
N VAL A 293 -10.04 -18.87 16.73
CA VAL A 293 -9.77 -17.43 16.61
C VAL A 293 -10.85 -16.55 17.23
N TYR A 294 -11.89 -17.14 17.82
CA TYR A 294 -12.93 -16.41 18.54
C TYR A 294 -12.41 -15.81 19.85
N ARG A 295 -12.91 -14.62 20.19
CA ARG A 295 -12.53 -13.88 21.41
C ARG A 295 -13.71 -13.06 21.93
N GLU A 296 -13.78 -12.91 23.25
CA GLU A 296 -14.72 -12.05 23.98
C GLU A 296 -13.96 -10.92 24.72
N PRO A 297 -14.58 -9.77 25.01
CA PRO A 297 -15.98 -9.45 24.75
C PRO A 297 -16.26 -9.10 23.28
N LEU A 298 -17.43 -9.47 22.74
CA LEU A 298 -17.89 -9.06 21.40
C LEU A 298 -18.19 -7.55 21.29
N THR A 299 -18.02 -6.78 22.35
CA THR A 299 -17.96 -5.31 22.27
C THR A 299 -16.59 -4.80 21.80
N GLU A 300 -15.56 -5.63 21.85
CA GLU A 300 -14.17 -5.29 21.49
C GLU A 300 -13.63 -6.19 20.36
N HIS A 301 -14.05 -7.45 20.32
CA HIS A 301 -13.61 -8.45 19.36
C HIS A 301 -14.71 -8.83 18.36
N PRO A 302 -14.38 -9.24 17.12
CA PRO A 302 -13.04 -9.23 16.53
C PRO A 302 -12.52 -7.79 16.30
N SER A 303 -11.20 -7.64 16.24
CA SER A 303 -10.51 -6.36 16.02
C SER A 303 -9.37 -6.56 15.02
N ILE A 304 -9.03 -5.50 14.27
CA ILE A 304 -7.83 -5.50 13.42
C ILE A 304 -6.58 -4.95 14.09
N ILE A 305 -6.67 -4.51 15.35
CA ILE A 305 -5.51 -3.97 16.06
C ILE A 305 -4.57 -5.10 16.50
N ASN A 306 -3.26 -4.90 16.28
CA ASN A 306 -2.16 -5.79 16.67
C ASN A 306 -2.18 -7.16 16.00
N ILE A 307 -2.48 -7.20 14.72
CA ILE A 307 -2.57 -8.45 13.96
C ILE A 307 -1.39 -8.61 13.01
N THR A 308 -1.16 -9.85 12.58
CA THR A 308 -0.02 -10.25 11.73
C THR A 308 0.07 -9.43 10.44
N GLN A 309 -1.08 -9.10 9.84
CA GLN A 309 -1.18 -8.29 8.62
C GLN A 309 -0.64 -6.86 8.77
N PHE A 310 -0.47 -6.37 10.00
CA PHE A 310 0.14 -5.07 10.30
C PHE A 310 1.61 -5.16 10.70
N GLY A 311 2.22 -6.35 10.64
CA GLY A 311 3.62 -6.58 10.95
C GLY A 311 3.90 -6.79 12.43
N TYR A 312 5.16 -6.63 12.83
CA TYR A 312 5.64 -7.15 14.12
C TYR A 312 6.58 -6.18 14.84
N GLY A 313 6.53 -6.23 16.18
CA GLY A 313 7.49 -5.60 17.09
C GLY A 313 7.77 -4.12 16.78
N ARG A 314 9.06 -3.75 16.71
CA ARG A 314 9.49 -2.36 16.48
C ARG A 314 9.11 -1.81 15.10
N ARG A 315 8.68 -2.65 14.16
CA ARG A 315 8.30 -2.26 12.79
C ARG A 315 6.79 -2.36 12.54
N LEU A 316 6.00 -2.72 13.57
CA LEU A 316 4.55 -2.76 13.53
C LEU A 316 3.96 -1.47 12.92
N CYS A 317 2.96 -1.62 12.06
CA CYS A 317 2.29 -0.52 11.37
C CYS A 317 1.81 0.54 12.38
N GLN A 318 2.04 1.82 12.07
CA GLN A 318 1.55 2.94 12.88
C GLN A 318 0.12 3.36 12.49
N GLY A 319 -0.31 3.01 11.27
CA GLY A 319 -1.63 3.35 10.73
C GLY A 319 -2.75 2.37 11.04
N GLN A 320 -2.56 1.41 11.95
CA GLN A 320 -3.57 0.38 12.25
C GLN A 320 -4.91 0.97 12.68
N GLN A 321 -4.85 2.03 13.49
CA GLN A 321 -6.04 2.69 14.01
C GLN A 321 -6.77 3.50 12.93
N VAL A 322 -6.02 4.04 11.94
CA VAL A 322 -6.60 4.70 10.77
C VAL A 322 -7.32 3.67 9.90
N ALA A 323 -6.64 2.57 9.55
CA ALA A 323 -7.25 1.47 8.82
C ALA A 323 -8.48 0.88 9.53
N ASP A 324 -8.44 0.78 10.86
CA ASP A 324 -9.56 0.28 11.66
C ASP A 324 -10.77 1.20 11.60
N GLU A 325 -10.58 2.52 11.55
CA GLU A 325 -11.66 3.48 11.39
C GLU A 325 -12.19 3.54 9.96
N ASP A 326 -11.28 3.67 8.99
CA ASP A 326 -11.60 3.76 7.57
C ASP A 326 -12.36 2.53 7.07
N LEU A 327 -11.97 1.32 7.51
CA LEU A 327 -12.66 0.09 7.13
C LEU A 327 -14.01 -0.07 7.84
N LEU A 328 -14.12 0.36 9.10
CA LEU A 328 -15.41 0.35 9.81
C LEU A 328 -16.42 1.24 9.08
N ILE A 329 -16.06 2.48 8.82
CA ILE A 329 -16.95 3.45 8.19
C ILE A 329 -17.15 3.11 6.71
N GLY A 330 -16.08 2.83 5.98
CA GLY A 330 -16.11 2.55 4.56
C GLY A 330 -16.92 1.30 4.21
N LEU A 331 -16.60 0.14 4.81
CA LEU A 331 -17.35 -1.09 4.56
C LEU A 331 -18.75 -1.06 5.17
N GLY A 332 -18.90 -0.42 6.34
CA GLY A 332 -20.21 -0.21 6.94
C GLY A 332 -21.13 0.60 6.02
N ALA A 333 -20.66 1.72 5.48
CA ALA A 333 -21.42 2.57 4.56
C ALA A 333 -21.80 1.81 3.28
N LEU A 334 -20.86 1.07 2.68
CA LEU A 334 -21.12 0.26 1.49
C LEU A 334 -22.25 -0.75 1.74
N ALA A 335 -22.14 -1.56 2.80
CA ALA A 335 -23.14 -2.58 3.11
C ALA A 335 -24.47 -1.96 3.60
N TRP A 336 -24.43 -0.78 4.20
CA TRP A 336 -25.62 -0.08 4.67
C TRP A 336 -26.55 0.32 3.53
N LEU A 337 -26.01 0.75 2.39
CA LEU A 337 -26.79 1.22 1.23
C LEU A 337 -26.91 0.19 0.09
N PHE A 338 -25.87 -0.60 -0.16
CA PHE A 338 -25.77 -1.40 -1.38
C PHE A 338 -25.94 -2.91 -1.16
N ASP A 339 -26.50 -3.53 -2.19
CA ASP A 339 -26.46 -4.95 -2.44
C ASP A 339 -25.35 -5.25 -3.46
N ILE A 340 -24.62 -6.35 -3.24
CA ILE A 340 -23.45 -6.73 -4.03
C ILE A 340 -23.63 -8.16 -4.50
N LYS A 341 -23.72 -8.36 -5.81
CA LYS A 341 -23.99 -9.68 -6.40
C LYS A 341 -23.11 -9.93 -7.61
N LYS A 342 -22.70 -11.18 -7.81
CA LYS A 342 -22.05 -11.61 -9.05
C LYS A 342 -22.99 -11.34 -10.23
N LYS A 343 -22.48 -10.67 -11.27
CA LYS A 343 -23.24 -10.47 -12.51
C LYS A 343 -23.44 -11.83 -13.18
N ALA A 344 -24.66 -12.12 -13.64
CA ALA A 344 -24.91 -13.34 -14.40
C ALA A 344 -24.01 -13.36 -15.65
N PRO A 345 -23.41 -14.51 -16.01
CA PRO A 345 -22.60 -14.59 -17.21
C PRO A 345 -23.46 -14.18 -18.41
N THR A 346 -23.10 -13.06 -19.04
CA THR A 346 -23.69 -12.67 -20.32
C THR A 346 -23.10 -13.64 -21.36
N PRO A 347 -23.88 -14.20 -22.31
CA PRO A 347 -23.33 -15.03 -23.36
C PRO A 347 -22.18 -14.29 -24.04
N GLU A 348 -21.03 -14.95 -24.09
CA GLU A 348 -19.71 -14.49 -24.55
C GLU A 348 -19.78 -13.34 -25.56
N ALA A 349 -19.75 -12.09 -25.07
CA ALA A 349 -19.16 -11.02 -25.85
C ALA A 349 -17.64 -11.21 -25.70
N ALA A 350 -16.94 -11.21 -26.84
CA ALA A 350 -15.49 -11.30 -26.94
C ALA A 350 -14.81 -10.46 -25.84
N PRO A 351 -13.65 -10.89 -25.30
CA PRO A 351 -12.95 -10.15 -24.26
C PRO A 351 -12.87 -8.70 -24.72
N SER A 352 -13.60 -7.82 -24.03
CA SER A 352 -13.36 -6.39 -24.17
C SER A 352 -11.89 -6.21 -23.87
N SER A 353 -11.21 -5.50 -24.76
CA SER A 353 -9.80 -5.13 -24.65
C SER A 353 -9.40 -4.88 -23.19
N PRO A 354 -8.16 -5.22 -22.78
CA PRO A 354 -7.72 -4.93 -21.41
C PRO A 354 -8.17 -3.53 -21.07
N VAL A 355 -8.99 -3.40 -20.01
CA VAL A 355 -9.53 -2.12 -19.57
C VAL A 355 -8.36 -1.15 -19.61
N GLY A 356 -8.47 -0.19 -20.53
CA GLY A 356 -7.34 0.64 -20.95
C GLY A 356 -6.74 1.36 -19.76
N SER A 357 -5.61 2.02 -19.99
CA SER A 357 -4.83 2.73 -18.97
C SER A 357 -5.53 3.94 -18.34
N ALA A 358 -6.86 3.94 -18.24
CA ALA A 358 -7.71 4.91 -17.55
C ALA A 358 -7.34 5.15 -16.07
N TYR A 359 -6.43 4.35 -15.52
CA TYR A 359 -5.92 4.42 -14.14
C TYR A 359 -4.60 5.19 -14.01
N LEU A 360 -3.94 5.47 -15.13
CA LEU A 360 -2.84 6.40 -15.24
C LEU A 360 -3.38 7.64 -15.94
N ASN A 361 -3.01 8.82 -15.47
CA ASN A 361 -3.10 9.96 -16.36
C ASN A 361 -2.15 9.65 -17.53
N GLU A 362 -2.67 9.29 -18.70
CA GLU A 362 -1.87 8.93 -19.89
C GLU A 362 -0.89 10.05 -20.28
N LYS A 363 -1.20 11.29 -19.89
CA LYS A 363 -0.34 12.47 -20.07
C LYS A 363 0.72 12.65 -18.96
N ALA A 364 0.78 11.74 -17.99
CA ALA A 364 1.72 11.77 -16.87
C ALA A 364 2.37 10.42 -16.53
N SER A 365 1.84 9.31 -17.05
CA SER A 365 2.63 8.09 -17.20
C SER A 365 3.64 8.29 -18.33
N ILE A 366 4.91 8.07 -17.98
CA ILE A 366 5.98 7.98 -18.95
C ILE A 366 5.66 6.81 -19.88
N SER A 367 5.67 6.99 -21.21
CA SER A 367 5.47 5.87 -22.12
C SER A 367 6.60 4.85 -21.99
N ASN A 368 6.38 3.60 -22.40
CA ASN A 368 7.47 2.61 -22.46
C ASN A 368 8.62 3.07 -23.39
N GLU A 369 8.34 3.93 -24.39
CA GLU A 369 9.37 4.56 -25.21
C GLU A 369 10.18 5.60 -24.41
N GLU A 370 9.56 6.44 -23.59
CA GLU A 370 10.28 7.42 -22.76
C GLU A 370 11.10 6.76 -21.61
N LEU A 371 10.72 5.54 -21.18
CA LEU A 371 11.54 4.68 -20.31
C LEU A 371 12.78 4.10 -21.02
N SER A 372 12.77 4.09 -22.36
CA SER A 372 13.82 3.53 -23.21
C SER A 372 14.63 4.60 -23.96
N ALA A 373 14.14 5.85 -24.01
CA ALA A 373 14.78 6.98 -24.69
C ALA A 373 15.94 7.57 -23.87
N GLY A 374 16.98 6.74 -23.67
CA GLY A 374 18.34 7.18 -23.38
C GLY A 374 19.17 7.35 -24.66
N VAL A 375 18.54 7.40 -25.83
CA VAL A 375 19.22 7.47 -27.13
C VAL A 375 18.58 8.60 -27.92
N GLU A 376 19.40 9.60 -28.26
CA GLU A 376 19.14 10.75 -29.14
C GLU A 376 18.38 11.96 -28.56
N GLN A 377 19.14 12.88 -27.96
CA GLN A 377 19.11 14.27 -28.44
C GLN A 377 20.40 15.02 -28.05
N GLU A 378 21.13 15.50 -29.07
CA GLU A 378 22.29 16.37 -28.92
C GLU A 378 21.92 17.63 -28.12
N ARG A 379 22.66 17.91 -27.05
CA ARG A 379 22.63 19.22 -26.38
C ARG A 379 23.30 20.26 -27.26
N LYS A 380 22.55 21.28 -27.68
CA LYS A 380 23.09 22.59 -28.02
C LYS A 380 22.61 23.62 -27.01
N ASP A 381 23.59 24.22 -26.34
CA ASP A 381 23.60 25.55 -25.69
C ASP A 381 22.66 25.74 -24.47
N SER A 382 23.00 26.41 -23.36
CA SER A 382 24.14 27.28 -23.03
C SER A 382 24.16 27.60 -21.51
N VAL A 383 25.38 27.80 -21.00
CA VAL A 383 25.83 28.76 -19.96
C VAL A 383 25.28 28.64 -18.53
N ILE A 384 26.13 28.15 -17.61
CA ILE A 384 26.24 28.67 -16.23
C ILE A 384 27.72 28.82 -15.89
N GLY A 385 28.11 30.02 -15.45
CA GLY A 385 29.47 30.44 -15.16
C GLY A 385 30.10 29.73 -13.95
N THR A 386 31.43 29.62 -14.01
CA THR A 386 32.32 29.13 -12.96
C THR A 386 32.39 30.08 -11.76
N PRO A 387 32.29 29.61 -10.51
CA PRO A 387 32.76 30.36 -9.35
C PRO A 387 34.27 30.12 -9.13
N SER A 388 34.95 31.21 -8.75
CA SER A 388 36.37 31.27 -8.35
C SER A 388 36.63 30.50 -7.05
N PRO A 389 37.83 29.91 -6.84
CA PRO A 389 38.19 29.23 -5.62
C PRO A 389 38.70 30.26 -4.60
N ASP A 390 38.07 30.34 -3.43
CA ASP A 390 38.63 30.81 -2.15
C ASP A 390 37.49 30.85 -1.12
N ASP A 391 37.27 29.74 -0.41
CA ASP A 391 37.18 29.71 1.07
C ASP A 391 36.85 28.29 1.56
N GLU A 392 37.84 27.70 2.21
CA GLU A 392 37.73 26.45 2.95
C GLU A 392 37.09 26.70 4.32
N SER A 393 35.90 26.13 4.57
CA SER A 393 35.57 25.65 5.92
C SER A 393 34.55 24.50 5.90
N LYS A 394 35.09 23.28 6.10
CA LYS A 394 34.47 22.09 6.69
C LYS A 394 33.02 21.77 6.30
N VAL A 395 32.84 21.19 5.12
CA VAL A 395 31.69 20.34 4.79
C VAL A 395 32.21 18.93 4.58
N ALA A 396 31.88 18.01 5.49
CA ALA A 396 32.16 16.59 5.33
C ALA A 396 31.37 16.07 4.11
N THR A 397 32.09 15.79 3.03
CA THR A 397 31.54 15.25 1.78
C THR A 397 31.36 13.74 1.92
N ALA A 398 30.43 13.19 1.13
CA ALA A 398 29.89 11.82 1.18
C ALA A 398 30.88 10.68 0.85
N THR A 399 32.16 10.85 1.18
CA THR A 399 33.25 9.90 0.96
C THR A 399 33.65 9.15 2.24
N GLU A 400 33.20 9.61 3.42
CA GLU A 400 33.55 8.98 4.71
C GLU A 400 32.70 7.74 5.07
N TYR A 401 31.55 7.52 4.42
CA TYR A 401 30.81 6.25 4.56
C TYR A 401 31.27 5.14 3.61
N ALA A 402 32.10 5.46 2.60
CA ALA A 402 32.70 4.47 1.70
C ALA A 402 34.10 4.03 2.15
N ALA A 403 34.79 4.85 2.96
CA ALA A 403 36.16 4.57 3.40
C ALA A 403 36.26 3.61 4.62
N ALA A 404 35.17 3.41 5.39
CA ALA A 404 35.16 2.43 6.47
C ALA A 404 35.02 0.96 5.99
N ALA A 405 34.79 0.75 4.69
CA ALA A 405 34.72 -0.57 4.06
C ALA A 405 35.96 -0.91 3.20
N ALA A 406 36.98 -0.05 3.20
CA ALA A 406 38.18 -0.18 2.37
C ALA A 406 39.45 0.19 3.14
N ALA A 407 39.80 -0.58 4.16
CA ALA A 407 41.16 -0.63 4.68
C ALA A 407 41.78 -2.00 4.29
N PRO A 408 42.95 -2.05 3.63
CA PRO A 408 43.58 -3.30 3.23
C PRO A 408 44.38 -3.86 4.40
N GLU A 409 43.80 -4.75 5.20
CA GLU A 409 44.60 -5.66 6.02
C GLU A 409 45.10 -6.81 5.16
N THR A 410 46.41 -6.83 4.94
CA THR A 410 47.14 -7.86 4.22
C THR A 410 47.04 -9.20 4.95
N HIS A 411 46.22 -10.12 4.46
CA HIS A 411 46.25 -11.52 4.87
C HIS A 411 47.07 -12.34 3.85
N PRO A 412 48.08 -13.13 4.28
CA PRO A 412 49.10 -13.65 3.38
C PRO A 412 48.69 -15.00 2.76
N LEU A 413 47.94 -15.01 1.66
CA LEU A 413 47.69 -16.25 0.89
C LEU A 413 47.59 -16.09 -0.64
N LEU A 414 48.09 -15.00 -1.23
CA LEU A 414 48.14 -14.85 -2.70
C LEU A 414 49.57 -14.69 -3.21
N THR A 415 50.40 -15.71 -3.00
CA THR A 415 51.54 -15.97 -3.88
C THR A 415 51.14 -17.03 -4.89
N ARG A 416 51.27 -16.71 -6.18
CA ARG A 416 51.06 -17.65 -7.29
C ARG A 416 52.13 -18.75 -7.20
N PRO A 417 51.79 -20.06 -7.10
CA PRO A 417 52.78 -21.09 -7.27
C PRO A 417 53.06 -21.31 -8.76
N THR A 418 54.35 -21.37 -9.06
CA THR A 418 54.96 -21.85 -10.30
C THR A 418 54.61 -23.33 -10.56
N GLU A 419 54.62 -23.70 -11.84
CA GLU A 419 54.37 -25.04 -12.38
C GLU A 419 54.98 -26.17 -11.53
N THR A 420 54.14 -27.06 -11.00
CA THR A 420 54.54 -28.41 -10.58
C THR A 420 53.43 -29.43 -10.85
N LYS A 421 53.86 -30.63 -11.21
CA LYS A 421 53.12 -31.76 -11.80
C LYS A 421 51.80 -32.12 -11.09
N ALA A 422 50.81 -32.50 -11.90
CA ALA A 422 49.52 -33.04 -11.48
C ALA A 422 49.66 -34.22 -10.48
N PRO A 423 49.05 -34.15 -9.29
CA PRO A 423 48.78 -35.31 -8.45
C PRO A 423 47.40 -35.90 -8.77
N GLY A 424 47.32 -37.23 -8.72
CA GLY A 424 46.24 -38.06 -9.22
C GLY A 424 44.84 -37.83 -8.64
N ALA A 425 43.88 -38.42 -9.35
CA ALA A 425 42.45 -38.46 -9.03
C ALA A 425 42.18 -38.80 -7.56
N TRP A 426 41.30 -38.01 -6.95
CA TRP A 426 40.79 -38.24 -5.60
C TRP A 426 39.96 -39.54 -5.58
N PRO A 427 40.19 -40.46 -4.61
CA PRO A 427 39.38 -41.66 -4.51
C PRO A 427 38.02 -41.30 -3.88
N ILE A 428 36.98 -41.25 -4.70
CA ILE A 428 35.58 -41.20 -4.24
C ILE A 428 35.31 -42.52 -3.50
N LYS A 429 35.14 -42.46 -2.18
CA LYS A 429 34.69 -43.61 -1.39
C LYS A 429 33.20 -43.85 -1.67
N ARG A 430 32.83 -45.12 -1.77
CA ARG A 430 31.53 -45.71 -2.11
C ARG A 430 30.29 -45.27 -1.28
N ALA A 431 30.37 -44.23 -0.46
CA ALA A 431 29.27 -43.76 0.39
C ALA A 431 28.39 -42.66 -0.27
N ASP A 432 28.83 -42.07 -1.39
CA ASP A 432 28.12 -40.94 -2.01
C ASP A 432 27.21 -41.34 -3.19
N ALA A 433 27.21 -42.61 -3.59
CA ALA A 433 26.34 -43.10 -4.66
C ALA A 433 24.87 -43.18 -4.19
N GLU A 434 24.62 -43.75 -3.01
CA GLU A 434 23.26 -43.81 -2.43
C GLU A 434 22.71 -42.40 -2.13
N ALA A 435 23.54 -41.48 -1.61
CA ALA A 435 23.13 -40.11 -1.35
C ALA A 435 22.76 -39.35 -2.64
N HIS A 436 23.52 -39.57 -3.73
CA HIS A 436 23.21 -39.00 -5.04
C HIS A 436 21.97 -39.64 -5.67
N GLU A 437 21.77 -40.95 -5.50
CA GLU A 437 20.58 -41.66 -5.99
C GLU A 437 19.32 -41.21 -5.24
N THR A 438 19.44 -41.00 -3.92
CA THR A 438 18.38 -40.46 -3.07
C THR A 438 18.02 -39.04 -3.48
N TRP A 439 19.02 -38.17 -3.68
CA TRP A 439 18.81 -36.81 -4.16
C TRP A 439 18.16 -36.78 -5.57
N GLU A 440 18.59 -37.65 -6.49
CA GLU A 440 17.95 -37.76 -7.81
C GLU A 440 16.49 -38.26 -7.74
N GLN A 441 16.19 -39.20 -6.84
CA GLN A 441 14.83 -39.67 -6.61
C GLN A 441 13.97 -38.58 -5.98
N GLU A 442 14.50 -37.79 -5.04
CA GLU A 442 13.82 -36.62 -4.48
C GLU A 442 13.53 -35.57 -5.56
N GLN A 443 14.49 -35.27 -6.45
CA GLN A 443 14.29 -34.35 -7.57
C GLN A 443 13.27 -34.88 -8.59
N LYS A 444 13.30 -36.17 -8.93
CA LYS A 444 12.30 -36.80 -9.81
C LYS A 444 10.91 -36.80 -9.19
N THR A 445 10.81 -37.01 -7.88
CA THR A 445 9.54 -36.97 -7.13
C THR A 445 9.00 -35.54 -7.05
N ALA A 446 9.86 -34.54 -6.81
CA ALA A 446 9.50 -33.13 -6.83
C ALA A 446 9.06 -32.68 -8.24
N ALA A 447 9.74 -33.12 -9.29
CA ALA A 447 9.38 -32.84 -10.68
C ALA A 447 8.06 -33.51 -11.08
N ALA A 448 7.82 -34.75 -10.64
CA ALA A 448 6.56 -35.46 -10.85
C ALA A 448 5.40 -34.81 -10.07
N ALA A 449 5.64 -34.34 -8.84
CA ALA A 449 4.67 -33.58 -8.07
C ALA A 449 4.35 -32.23 -8.74
N ALA A 450 5.36 -31.52 -9.26
CA ALA A 450 5.16 -30.29 -10.03
C ALA A 450 4.38 -30.55 -11.33
N ALA A 451 4.68 -31.64 -12.04
CA ALA A 451 3.95 -32.05 -13.24
C ALA A 451 2.51 -32.48 -12.94
N ALA A 452 2.25 -33.13 -11.80
CA ALA A 452 0.92 -33.47 -11.34
C ALA A 452 0.11 -32.24 -10.93
N VAL A 453 0.75 -31.24 -10.31
CA VAL A 453 0.16 -29.92 -10.05
C VAL A 453 -0.18 -29.21 -11.37
N GLU A 454 0.72 -29.26 -12.35
CA GLU A 454 0.50 -28.65 -13.68
C GLU A 454 -0.60 -29.37 -14.48
N ALA A 455 -0.68 -30.70 -14.38
CA ALA A 455 -1.75 -31.50 -14.96
C ALA A 455 -3.10 -31.26 -14.26
N SER A 456 -3.09 -31.07 -12.93
CA SER A 456 -4.25 -30.66 -12.14
C SER A 456 -4.75 -29.26 -12.52
N LYS A 457 -3.84 -28.32 -12.81
CA LYS A 457 -4.20 -27.00 -13.37
C LYS A 457 -4.85 -27.10 -14.75
N LYS A 458 -4.45 -28.07 -15.58
CA LYS A 458 -5.08 -28.36 -16.88
C LYS A 458 -6.44 -29.04 -16.77
N ALA A 459 -6.70 -29.80 -15.70
CA ALA A 459 -7.95 -30.50 -15.46
C ALA A 459 -8.99 -29.67 -14.65
N ALA A 460 -8.56 -28.61 -13.98
CA ALA A 460 -9.44 -27.73 -13.23
C ALA A 460 -10.37 -26.94 -14.15
N LYS A 461 -11.66 -26.84 -13.80
CA LYS A 461 -12.57 -25.77 -14.26
C LYS A 461 -11.76 -24.48 -14.34
N LYS A 462 -11.85 -23.72 -15.44
CA LYS A 462 -11.26 -22.36 -15.55
C LYS A 462 -11.51 -21.64 -14.23
N VAL A 463 -10.47 -21.54 -13.39
CA VAL A 463 -10.56 -20.84 -12.12
C VAL A 463 -10.89 -19.41 -12.50
N ASP A 464 -11.96 -18.87 -11.92
CA ASP A 464 -12.35 -17.48 -12.14
C ASP A 464 -11.08 -16.62 -11.95
N PRO A 465 -10.65 -15.83 -12.96
CA PRO A 465 -9.37 -15.12 -12.88
C PRO A 465 -9.32 -14.14 -11.70
N THR A 466 -10.47 -13.74 -11.16
CA THR A 466 -10.54 -12.95 -9.91
C THR A 466 -10.07 -13.73 -8.69
N LEU A 467 -10.13 -15.06 -8.74
CA LEU A 467 -9.61 -16.01 -7.75
C LEU A 467 -8.13 -16.37 -7.97
N ASP A 468 -7.48 -15.82 -9.00
CA ASP A 468 -6.03 -15.93 -9.13
C ASP A 468 -5.34 -14.99 -8.13
N TYR A 469 -4.71 -15.60 -7.12
CA TYR A 469 -4.03 -14.91 -6.03
C TYR A 469 -2.64 -14.39 -6.39
N THR A 470 -2.15 -14.64 -7.61
CA THR A 470 -0.87 -14.10 -8.10
C THR A 470 -0.95 -12.62 -8.48
N HIS A 471 -2.17 -12.09 -8.62
CA HIS A 471 -2.42 -10.67 -8.84
C HIS A 471 -2.59 -9.93 -7.51
N LEU A 472 -1.56 -9.16 -7.13
CA LEU A 472 -1.61 -8.29 -5.95
C LEU A 472 -2.61 -7.15 -6.18
N LEU A 473 -3.75 -7.18 -5.48
CA LEU A 473 -4.84 -6.22 -5.62
C LEU A 473 -4.40 -4.75 -5.43
N ILE A 474 -3.37 -4.48 -4.62
CA ILE A 474 -2.88 -3.11 -4.39
C ILE A 474 -2.06 -2.57 -5.57
N ALA A 475 -1.19 -3.40 -6.16
CA ALA A 475 -0.25 -2.93 -7.18
C ALA A 475 -0.82 -3.06 -8.59
N LYS A 476 -1.72 -4.02 -8.82
CA LYS A 476 -2.42 -4.28 -10.08
C LYS A 476 -3.84 -4.73 -9.75
N PRO A 477 -4.76 -3.82 -9.40
CA PRO A 477 -6.15 -4.20 -9.18
C PRO A 477 -6.67 -4.84 -10.47
N VAL A 478 -7.28 -6.02 -10.34
CA VAL A 478 -7.99 -6.66 -11.46
C VAL A 478 -9.45 -6.26 -11.29
N PRO A 479 -9.92 -5.18 -11.96
CA PRO A 479 -11.33 -4.84 -11.92
C PRO A 479 -12.13 -6.02 -12.43
N PHE A 480 -13.13 -6.42 -11.66
CA PHE A 480 -14.11 -7.41 -12.08
C PHE A 480 -15.48 -6.78 -12.13
N GLU A 481 -16.30 -7.26 -13.06
CA GLU A 481 -17.68 -6.84 -13.20
C GLU A 481 -18.57 -7.55 -12.17
N PHE A 482 -19.39 -6.77 -11.49
CA PHE A 482 -20.43 -7.26 -10.60
C PHE A 482 -21.60 -6.29 -10.56
N SER A 483 -22.71 -6.71 -9.96
CA SER A 483 -23.87 -5.86 -9.72
C SER A 483 -23.71 -5.16 -8.37
N LEU A 484 -23.62 -3.84 -8.41
CA LEU A 484 -23.69 -2.95 -7.25
C LEU A 484 -24.94 -2.10 -7.39
N THR A 485 -25.94 -2.32 -6.54
CA THR A 485 -27.23 -1.63 -6.62
C THR A 485 -27.68 -1.21 -5.25
N VAL A 486 -28.42 -0.10 -5.14
CA VAL A 486 -29.08 0.26 -3.87
C VAL A 486 -29.98 -0.90 -3.46
N ARG A 487 -29.93 -1.25 -2.17
CA ARG A 487 -30.74 -2.33 -1.60
C ARG A 487 -32.22 -2.05 -1.81
N GLU A 488 -32.99 -3.11 -2.03
CA GLU A 488 -34.44 -3.00 -2.15
C GLU A 488 -35.04 -2.37 -0.87
N GLY A 489 -35.93 -1.39 -1.05
CA GLY A 489 -36.57 -0.66 0.05
C GLY A 489 -35.71 0.43 0.71
N MET A 490 -34.48 0.68 0.23
CA MET A 490 -33.57 1.67 0.81
C MET A 490 -33.57 3.02 0.09
N ASP A 491 -34.64 3.37 -0.63
CA ASP A 491 -34.76 4.65 -1.35
C ASP A 491 -34.60 5.86 -0.42
N ARG A 492 -35.14 5.79 0.80
CA ARG A 492 -34.97 6.86 1.82
C ARG A 492 -33.51 7.07 2.21
N ARG A 493 -32.71 6.00 2.27
CA ARG A 493 -31.28 6.08 2.56
C ARG A 493 -30.52 6.73 1.41
N LYS A 494 -30.88 6.38 0.18
CA LYS A 494 -30.35 7.04 -1.03
C LYS A 494 -30.68 8.54 -1.04
N GLU A 495 -31.93 8.90 -0.79
CA GLU A 495 -32.36 10.31 -0.67
C GLU A 495 -31.61 11.06 0.44
N LEU A 496 -31.38 10.41 1.58
CA LEU A 496 -30.57 10.98 2.67
C LEU A 496 -29.13 11.25 2.22
N VAL A 497 -28.50 10.32 1.48
CA VAL A 497 -27.14 10.54 0.94
C VAL A 497 -27.11 11.75 0.01
N ASP A 498 -28.10 11.91 -0.86
CA ASP A 498 -28.20 13.07 -1.75
C ASP A 498 -28.35 14.39 -0.97
N GLN A 499 -29.18 14.40 0.09
CA GLN A 499 -29.38 15.56 0.95
C GLN A 499 -28.10 15.93 1.70
N LEU A 500 -27.46 14.94 2.35
CA LEU A 500 -26.21 15.14 3.08
C LEU A 500 -25.09 15.60 2.15
N PHE A 501 -25.01 15.05 0.94
CA PHE A 501 -24.00 15.44 -0.03
C PHE A 501 -24.15 16.91 -0.41
N ARG A 502 -25.36 17.37 -0.75
CA ARG A 502 -25.63 18.78 -1.05
C ARG A 502 -25.33 19.68 0.13
N GLN A 503 -25.75 19.28 1.34
CA GLN A 503 -25.43 20.03 2.55
C GLN A 503 -23.91 20.21 2.73
N LYS A 504 -23.12 19.15 2.55
CA LYS A 504 -21.66 19.22 2.66
C LYS A 504 -21.00 20.00 1.53
N GLN A 505 -21.59 20.02 0.34
CA GLN A 505 -21.16 20.94 -0.72
C GLN A 505 -21.39 22.41 -0.32
N ASP A 506 -22.57 22.72 0.21
CA ASP A 506 -22.92 24.08 0.65
C ASP A 506 -22.05 24.56 1.84
N GLU A 507 -21.65 23.63 2.72
CA GLU A 507 -20.70 23.88 3.81
C GLU A 507 -19.24 24.03 3.32
N GLY A 508 -18.98 23.80 2.02
CA GLY A 508 -17.63 23.89 1.43
C GLY A 508 -16.75 22.67 1.73
N GLU A 509 -17.30 21.59 2.29
CA GLU A 509 -16.55 20.40 2.63
C GLU A 509 -16.19 19.54 1.41
N PHE A 510 -16.90 19.65 0.30
CA PHE A 510 -16.61 18.89 -0.92
C PHE A 510 -16.10 19.78 -2.07
N PRO A 511 -14.89 20.36 -1.94
CA PRO A 511 -14.30 21.13 -3.02
C PRO A 511 -13.93 20.22 -4.21
N ALA A 512 -13.80 20.86 -5.38
CA ALA A 512 -13.21 20.23 -6.56
C ALA A 512 -11.73 19.83 -6.28
N GLY A 513 -11.25 18.81 -6.99
CA GLY A 513 -9.84 18.40 -6.92
C GLY A 513 -8.89 19.49 -7.44
N LYS A 514 -7.62 19.44 -7.02
CA LYS A 514 -6.55 20.31 -7.53
C LYS A 514 -5.64 19.54 -8.49
N GLU A 515 -5.21 20.18 -9.58
CA GLU A 515 -4.22 19.62 -10.50
C GLU A 515 -2.79 20.06 -10.12
N TYR A 516 -1.88 19.10 -9.94
CA TYR A 516 -0.50 19.36 -9.50
C TYR A 516 0.49 19.66 -10.65
N TRP A 517 0.12 19.43 -11.92
CA TRP A 517 0.89 19.88 -13.11
C TRP A 517 0.01 19.88 -14.37
N LYS A 518 0.33 20.76 -15.34
CA LYS A 518 -0.15 20.70 -16.72
C LYS A 518 0.96 20.17 -17.63
N SER A 519 0.65 19.24 -18.53
CA SER A 519 1.62 18.57 -19.41
C SER A 519 2.45 19.54 -20.27
N GLU A 520 1.94 20.74 -20.52
CA GLU A 520 2.58 21.75 -21.37
C GLU A 520 3.67 22.57 -20.67
N SER A 521 3.57 22.80 -19.35
CA SER A 521 4.49 23.72 -18.64
C SER A 521 5.78 23.06 -18.14
N LYS A 522 5.81 21.73 -17.99
CA LYS A 522 6.93 20.96 -17.38
C LYS A 522 7.40 21.46 -16.00
N GLU A 523 6.66 22.38 -15.37
CA GLU A 523 6.96 22.93 -14.04
C GLU A 523 6.13 22.20 -12.96
N TYR A 524 6.78 21.90 -11.83
CA TYR A 524 6.17 21.18 -10.70
C TYR A 524 5.48 22.16 -9.75
N GLY A 525 4.16 22.05 -9.57
CA GLY A 525 3.40 22.81 -8.58
C GLY A 525 1.91 22.97 -8.91
N TRP A 526 1.07 23.29 -7.91
CA TRP A 526 -0.37 23.50 -8.10
C TRP A 526 -0.63 24.54 -9.20
N VAL A 527 -1.33 24.13 -10.25
CA VAL A 527 -1.81 25.05 -11.28
C VAL A 527 -3.25 25.39 -10.94
N GLY A 528 -3.59 26.68 -10.91
CA GLY A 528 -4.97 27.12 -10.68
C GLY A 528 -5.92 26.50 -11.71
N VAL A 529 -7.01 25.90 -11.22
CA VAL A 529 -8.13 25.48 -12.07
C VAL A 529 -8.69 26.76 -12.68
N ALA A 530 -8.52 26.95 -13.99
CA ALA A 530 -9.21 28.03 -14.68
C ALA A 530 -10.71 27.76 -14.51
N ASN A 531 -11.42 28.66 -13.84
CA ASN A 531 -12.87 28.65 -13.76
C ASN A 531 -13.42 28.57 -15.19
N SER A 532 -13.88 27.40 -15.61
CA SER A 532 -14.61 27.23 -16.86
C SER A 532 -16.06 27.66 -16.66
N ASN A 533 -16.25 28.96 -16.44
CA ASN A 533 -17.51 29.65 -16.62
C ASN A 533 -17.28 30.80 -17.59
N GLY A 534 -17.60 30.59 -18.86
CA GLY A 534 -17.73 31.69 -19.83
C GLY A 534 -17.33 31.36 -21.26
N LEU A 535 -18.30 30.89 -22.05
CA LEU A 535 -18.52 31.20 -23.47
C LEU A 535 -17.38 31.96 -24.21
N ARG A 536 -16.69 31.27 -25.13
CA ARG A 536 -16.68 31.57 -26.58
C ARG A 536 -16.00 30.46 -27.37
#